data_AF-A0A7W7YEF9-F1
#
_entry.id   AF-A0A7W7YEF9-F1
#
_cell.length_a   1.000
_cell.length_b   1.000
_cell.length_c   1.000
_cell.angle_alpha   90.00
_cell.angle_beta   90.00
_cell.angle_gamma   90.00
#
_symmetry.space_group_name_H-M   'P 1'
#
loop_
_entity.id
_entity.type
_entity.pdbx_description
1 polymer ?
#
loop_
_entity_poly.entity_id
_entity_poly.type
_entity_poly.pdbx_seq_one_letter_code
_entity_poly.pdbx_strand_id
1 'polypeptide(L)'
;MVQADKRRSPGEAGRLSFKGTLDRVNQWHGTLWGCTSARQSTGRYEQFLQLIAGDVVPTRLKRNEPRVVKRRRDSYQLMTQPRYVMRLFPAPPKHRKSAA
;
A
#
# COMPACT_ATOMS: atom_id res chain seq x y z
N MET A 1 -27.58 6.90 -6.89
CA MET A 1 -26.47 7.82 -7.24
C MET A 1 -25.58 7.94 -6.02
N VAL A 2 -24.38 7.33 -6.04
CA VAL A 2 -23.41 7.51 -4.95
C VAL A 2 -22.85 8.92 -5.11
N GLN A 3 -23.24 9.82 -4.22
CA GLN A 3 -22.71 11.18 -4.17
C GLN A 3 -21.22 11.11 -3.83
N ALA A 4 -20.41 11.91 -4.52
CA ALA A 4 -18.98 11.98 -4.27
C ALA A 4 -18.73 12.65 -2.91
N ASP A 5 -18.09 11.94 -1.99
CA ASP A 5 -17.59 12.56 -0.77
C ASP A 5 -16.63 13.71 -1.12
N LYS A 6 -16.63 14.74 -0.26
CA LYS A 6 -15.80 15.94 -0.45
C LYS A 6 -14.33 15.53 -0.51
N ARG A 7 -13.59 16.04 -1.52
CA ARG A 7 -12.15 15.79 -1.66
C ARG A 7 -11.43 16.22 -0.38
N ARG A 8 -10.54 15.36 0.15
CA ARG A 8 -9.70 15.68 1.31
C ARG A 8 -8.85 16.92 1.04
N SER A 9 -8.57 17.68 2.09
CA SER A 9 -7.71 18.86 1.99
C SER A 9 -6.28 18.45 1.61
N PRO A 10 -5.56 19.23 0.78
CA PRO A 10 -4.13 19.02 0.56
C PRO A 10 -3.38 18.99 1.90
N GLY A 11 -2.66 17.90 2.18
CA GLY A 11 -1.93 17.70 3.45
C GLY A 11 -2.66 16.84 4.49
N GLU A 12 -3.93 16.47 4.26
CA GLU A 12 -4.67 15.57 5.13
C GLU A 12 -4.23 14.11 4.92
N ALA A 13 -3.72 13.47 5.99
CA ALA A 13 -3.17 12.12 5.92
C ALA A 13 -4.27 11.06 5.69
N GLY A 14 -4.36 10.57 4.46
CA GLY A 14 -5.17 9.40 4.09
C GLY A 14 -4.37 8.10 4.07
N ARG A 15 -4.98 6.97 4.45
CA ARG A 15 -4.41 5.63 4.21
C ARG A 15 -4.94 5.07 2.90
N LEU A 16 -4.05 4.78 1.96
CA LEU A 16 -4.33 4.11 0.70
C LEU A 16 -3.40 2.90 0.53
N SER A 17 -3.90 1.83 -0.08
CA SER A 17 -3.08 0.67 -0.44
C SER A 17 -2.28 0.99 -1.69
N PHE A 18 -0.95 1.08 -1.60
CA PHE A 18 -0.13 1.27 -2.82
C PHE A 18 -0.42 0.19 -3.88
N LYS A 19 -0.47 -1.08 -3.48
CA LYS A 19 -0.76 -2.19 -4.40
C LYS A 19 -2.19 -2.14 -4.93
N GLY A 20 -3.16 -1.85 -4.06
CA GLY A 20 -4.57 -1.73 -4.46
C GLY A 20 -4.77 -0.62 -5.49
N THR A 21 -4.17 0.54 -5.26
CA THR A 21 -4.17 1.66 -6.20
C THR A 21 -3.51 1.27 -7.53
N LEU A 22 -2.35 0.63 -7.49
CA LEU A 22 -1.64 0.20 -8.71
C LEU A 22 -2.46 -0.81 -9.53
N ASP A 23 -3.07 -1.79 -8.86
CA ASP A 23 -3.95 -2.77 -9.51
C ASP A 23 -5.17 -2.08 -10.15
N ARG A 24 -5.72 -1.03 -9.52
CA ARG A 24 -6.83 -0.25 -10.08
C ARG A 24 -6.41 0.57 -11.28
N VAL A 25 -5.25 1.23 -11.23
CA VAL A 25 -4.67 1.92 -12.40
C VAL A 25 -4.54 0.96 -13.58
N ASN A 26 -3.98 -0.23 -13.34
CA ASN A 26 -3.81 -1.24 -14.38
C ASN A 26 -5.13 -1.75 -14.95
N GLN A 27 -6.20 -1.83 -14.16
CA GLN A 27 -7.53 -2.21 -14.67
C GLN A 27 -8.20 -1.08 -15.45
N TRP A 28 -8.02 0.17 -15.02
CA TRP A 28 -8.74 1.33 -15.56
C TRP A 28 -8.04 2.07 -16.70
N HIS A 29 -6.77 1.77 -16.97
CA HIS A 29 -6.00 2.50 -17.99
C HIS A 29 -6.71 2.52 -19.35
N GLY A 30 -7.28 1.39 -19.79
CA GLY A 30 -7.99 1.29 -21.07
C GLY A 30 -9.27 2.12 -21.11
N THR A 31 -10.02 2.16 -20.00
CA THR A 31 -11.23 3.00 -19.90
C THR A 31 -10.95 4.49 -19.86
N LEU A 32 -9.79 4.90 -19.33
CA LEU A 32 -9.36 6.30 -19.30
C LEU A 32 -8.86 6.75 -20.68
N TRP A 33 -8.01 5.94 -21.33
CA TRP A 33 -7.46 6.27 -22.65
C TRP A 33 -8.46 6.11 -23.80
N GLY A 34 -9.49 5.28 -23.64
CA GLY A 34 -10.56 5.11 -24.64
C GLY A 34 -11.61 6.23 -24.66
N CYS A 35 -11.46 7.31 -23.88
CA CYS A 35 -12.42 8.40 -23.87
C CYS A 35 -12.23 9.34 -25.08
N THR A 36 -13.29 9.55 -25.86
CA THR A 36 -13.26 10.40 -27.06
C THR A 36 -13.53 11.88 -26.78
N SER A 37 -14.04 12.22 -25.60
CA SER A 37 -14.39 13.60 -25.22
C SER A 37 -13.77 13.97 -23.88
N ALA A 38 -13.33 15.22 -23.74
CA ALA A 38 -12.80 15.78 -22.51
C ALA A 38 -13.79 15.62 -21.34
N ARG A 39 -15.08 15.85 -21.57
CA ARG A 39 -16.12 15.70 -20.52
C ARG A 39 -16.24 14.25 -20.03
N GLN A 40 -16.14 13.29 -20.94
CA GLN A 40 -16.16 11.86 -20.58
C GLN A 40 -14.90 11.46 -19.82
N SER A 41 -13.73 11.93 -20.27
CA SER A 41 -12.45 11.75 -19.58
C SER A 41 -12.51 12.27 -18.15
N THR A 42 -12.97 13.50 -17.94
CA THR A 42 -13.10 14.09 -16.60
C THR A 42 -14.06 13.28 -15.73
N GLY A 43 -15.22 12.90 -16.24
CA GLY A 43 -16.19 12.10 -15.49
C GLY A 43 -15.66 10.72 -15.10
N ARG A 44 -14.95 10.02 -16.00
CA ARG A 44 -14.33 8.73 -15.69
C ARG A 44 -13.16 8.86 -14.73
N TYR A 45 -12.38 9.93 -14.83
CA TYR A 45 -11.31 10.21 -13.90
C TYR A 45 -11.84 10.46 -12.48
N GLU A 46 -12.94 11.20 -12.34
CA GLU A 46 -13.59 11.40 -11.05
C GLU A 46 -14.14 10.10 -10.45
N GLN A 47 -14.79 9.26 -11.27
CA GLN A 47 -15.24 7.93 -10.84
C GLN A 47 -14.06 7.05 -10.41
N PHE A 48 -12.96 7.08 -11.14
CA PHE A 48 -11.75 6.33 -10.81
C PHE A 48 -11.18 6.75 -9.46
N LEU A 49 -11.09 8.06 -9.21
CA LEU A 49 -10.63 8.60 -7.93
C LEU A 49 -11.55 8.20 -6.77
N GLN A 50 -12.87 8.21 -6.97
CA GLN A 50 -13.83 7.74 -5.96
C GLN A 50 -13.63 6.25 -5.64
N LEU A 51 -13.36 5.44 -6.66
CA LEU A 51 -13.14 4.00 -6.50
C LEU A 51 -11.87 3.72 -5.67
N ILE A 52 -10.78 4.46 -5.92
CA ILE A 52 -9.57 4.40 -5.08
C ILE A 52 -9.85 4.88 -3.66
N ALA A 53 -10.60 5.98 -3.51
CA ALA A 53 -10.92 6.55 -2.19
C ALA A 53 -11.80 5.60 -1.35
N GLY A 54 -12.68 4.83 -2.01
CA GLY A 54 -13.54 3.84 -1.37
C GLY A 54 -12.82 2.54 -0.95
N ASP A 55 -11.63 2.26 -1.52
CA ASP A 55 -10.80 1.11 -1.12
C ASP A 55 -9.99 1.42 0.16
N VAL A 56 -10.72 1.55 1.27
CA VAL A 56 -10.13 1.88 2.56
C VAL A 56 -9.35 0.68 3.10
N VAL A 57 -8.06 0.90 3.39
CA VAL A 57 -7.23 -0.10 4.06
C VAL A 57 -7.52 -0.06 5.56
N PRO A 58 -8.17 -1.10 6.14
CA PRO A 58 -8.45 -1.10 7.56
C PRO A 58 -7.14 -1.17 8.35
N THR A 59 -7.11 -0.49 9.50
CA THR A 59 -6.01 -0.64 10.46
C THR A 59 -5.99 -2.09 10.96
N ARG A 60 -4.97 -2.84 10.56
CA ARG A 60 -4.77 -4.22 11.03
C ARG A 60 -4.13 -4.20 12.41
N LEU A 61 -4.94 -3.91 13.42
CA LEU A 61 -4.58 -4.07 14.83
C LEU A 61 -4.10 -5.52 15.02
N LYS A 62 -2.97 -5.73 15.71
CA LYS A 62 -2.22 -7.01 15.84
C LYS A 62 -1.25 -7.36 14.70
N ARG A 63 -1.11 -6.52 13.68
CA ARG A 63 -0.04 -6.64 12.68
C ARG A 63 1.08 -5.66 13.00
N ASN A 64 1.94 -6.03 13.97
CA ASN A 64 3.23 -5.37 14.16
C ASN A 64 4.23 -5.94 13.15
N GLU A 65 4.99 -5.08 12.48
CA GLU A 65 6.17 -5.53 11.76
C GLU A 65 7.23 -5.93 12.79
N PRO A 66 7.48 -7.23 12.90
CA PRO A 66 8.76 -7.73 12.44
C PRO A 66 8.58 -8.50 11.13
N ARG A 67 9.36 -8.15 10.11
CA ARG A 67 9.48 -8.98 8.90
C ARG A 67 10.33 -10.22 9.21
N VAL A 68 9.71 -11.18 9.89
CA VAL A 68 10.29 -12.51 10.12
C VAL A 68 10.31 -13.27 8.80
N VAL A 69 11.49 -13.63 8.31
CA VAL A 69 11.62 -14.35 7.03
C VAL A 69 11.57 -15.86 7.31
N LYS A 70 10.73 -16.61 6.58
CA LYS A 70 10.46 -18.03 6.87
C LYS A 70 11.72 -18.92 6.85
N ARG A 71 12.72 -18.64 6.00
CA ARG A 71 13.92 -19.49 5.82
C ARG A 71 15.21 -18.77 5.38
N ARG A 72 15.29 -17.43 5.32
CA ARG A 72 16.47 -16.73 4.76
C ARG A 72 17.55 -16.52 5.83
N ARG A 73 18.81 -16.73 5.42
CA ARG A 73 20.04 -16.51 6.20
C ARG A 73 20.45 -15.04 6.23
N ASP A 74 19.57 -14.15 6.68
CA ASP A 74 19.93 -12.73 6.88
C ASP A 74 19.32 -12.21 8.19
N SER A 75 19.76 -11.03 8.63
CA SER A 75 19.62 -10.33 9.95
C SER A 75 18.24 -10.24 10.64
N TYR A 76 17.27 -11.07 10.28
CA TYR A 76 15.97 -11.21 10.92
C TYR A 76 15.90 -12.54 11.68
N GLN A 77 15.20 -12.55 12.82
CA GLN A 77 14.98 -13.76 13.60
C GLN A 77 14.19 -14.81 12.79
N LEU A 78 14.36 -16.09 13.09
CA LEU A 78 13.55 -17.17 12.52
C LEU A 78 12.14 -17.14 13.11
N MET A 79 11.14 -17.58 12.34
CA MET A 79 9.73 -17.60 12.79
C MET A 79 9.45 -18.80 13.71
N THR A 80 9.80 -18.65 14.99
CA THR A 80 9.55 -19.62 16.07
C THR A 80 8.24 -19.38 16.82
N GLN A 81 7.64 -18.20 16.70
CA GLN A 81 6.42 -17.79 17.40
C GLN A 81 5.46 -17.05 16.44
N PRO A 82 4.18 -16.89 16.81
CA PRO A 82 3.26 -16.03 16.07
C PRO A 82 3.78 -14.58 15.95
N ARG A 83 3.65 -13.98 14.75
CA ARG A 83 4.25 -12.68 14.40
C ARG A 83 3.88 -11.52 15.34
N TYR A 84 2.69 -11.55 15.93
CA TYR A 84 2.20 -10.49 16.82
C TYR A 84 2.93 -10.46 18.17
N VAL A 85 3.58 -11.56 18.56
CA VAL A 85 4.38 -11.70 19.78
C VAL A 85 5.83 -11.29 19.54
N MET A 86 6.31 -11.47 18.31
CA MET A 86 7.70 -11.19 17.94
C MET A 86 7.95 -9.68 17.84
N ARG A 87 9.13 -9.22 18.27
CA ARG A 87 9.59 -7.83 18.13
C ARG A 87 10.83 -7.80 17.23
N LEU A 88 10.94 -6.78 16.38
CA LEU A 88 12.07 -6.57 15.49
C LEU A 88 13.23 -6.00 16.32
N PHE A 89 14.13 -6.86 16.80
CA PHE A 89 15.41 -6.40 17.32
C PHE A 89 16.34 -6.19 16.11
N PRO A 90 16.94 -5.02 15.90
CA PRO A 90 17.94 -4.84 14.85
C PRO A 90 19.10 -5.78 15.16
N ALA A 91 19.23 -6.87 14.40
CA ALA A 91 20.38 -7.74 14.55
C ALA A 91 21.62 -7.01 13.99
N PRO A 92 22.77 -7.05 14.68
CA PRO A 92 24.00 -6.50 14.14
C PRO A 92 24.34 -7.21 12.83
N PRO A 93 24.85 -6.49 11.81
CA PRO A 93 25.15 -7.06 10.50
C PRO A 93 26.18 -8.18 10.64
N LYS A 94 25.88 -9.35 10.06
CA LYS A 94 26.73 -10.55 10.16
C LYS A 94 28.07 -10.41 9.42
N HIS A 95 28.14 -9.50 8.44
CA HIS A 95 29.36 -9.20 7.70
C HIS A 95 30.05 -7.99 8.33
N ARG A 96 31.15 -8.22 9.05
CA ARG A 96 32.11 -7.15 9.35
C ARG A 96 32.66 -6.67 8.01
N LYS A 97 32.49 -5.40 7.66
CA LYS A 97 33.29 -4.81 6.58
C LYS A 97 34.76 -5.03 6.97
N SER A 98 35.58 -5.63 6.11
CA SER A 98 37.03 -5.59 6.33
C SER A 98 37.42 -4.11 6.38
N ALA A 99 38.16 -3.70 7.41
CA ALA A 99 38.70 -2.36 7.48
C ALA A 99 39.53 -2.11 6.20
N ALA A 100 39.26 -0.99 5.53
CA ALA A 100 40.03 -0.50 4.40
C ALA A 100 41.31 0.16 4.91
#